data_AF-A0A485B1Q5-F1
#
_entry.id   AF-A0A485B1Q5-F1
#
_cell.length_a   1.000
_cell.length_b   1.000
_cell.length_c   1.000
_cell.angle_alpha   90.00
_cell.angle_beta   90.00
_cell.angle_gamma   90.00
#
_symmetry.space_group_name_H-M   'P 1'
#
loop_
_entity.id
_entity.type
_entity.pdbx_description
1 polymer ?
#
loop_
_entity_poly.entity_id
_entity_poly.type
_entity_poly.pdbx_seq_one_letter_code
_entity_poly.pdbx_strand_id
1 'polypeptide(L)'
;MASDVVDYEESRSGRRLDGLVFSTYLFSLKIGLAIGGAVVGWILAYVNYSASSSVQPVEVLTTIKILFCVVPVVLYIGMFTMLSFYKLTDARVEAISQQLRQHRAAQEEGVPAAAAATSH
;
A
#
# COMPACT_ATOMS: atom_id res chain seq x y z
N MET A 1 5.32 6.60 0.81
CA MET A 1 5.35 5.14 0.48
C MET A 1 5.05 4.87 -0.98
N ALA A 2 3.82 5.09 -1.48
CA ALA A 2 3.52 4.82 -2.89
C ALA A 2 4.33 5.70 -3.86
N SER A 3 4.51 6.99 -3.53
CA SER A 3 5.44 7.90 -4.20
C SER A 3 6.88 7.38 -4.19
N ASP A 4 7.34 6.89 -3.05
CA ASP A 4 8.72 6.44 -2.86
C ASP A 4 9.02 5.20 -3.71
N VAL A 5 8.01 4.33 -3.90
CA VAL A 5 8.07 3.19 -4.82
C VAL A 5 8.08 3.65 -6.27
N VAL A 6 7.30 4.68 -6.62
CA VAL A 6 7.32 5.27 -7.97
C VAL A 6 8.68 5.90 -8.26
N ASP A 7 9.25 6.67 -7.33
CA ASP A 7 10.57 7.28 -7.47
C ASP A 7 11.65 6.20 -7.56
N TYR A 8 11.54 5.12 -6.78
CA TYR A 8 12.42 3.96 -6.90
C TYR A 8 12.35 3.31 -8.29
N GLU A 9 11.15 3.05 -8.80
CA GLU A 9 10.98 2.46 -10.14
C GLU A 9 11.38 3.43 -11.26
N GLU A 10 11.18 4.74 -11.09
CA GLU A 10 11.69 5.78 -12.00
C GLU A 10 13.22 5.74 -12.05
N SER A 11 13.89 5.61 -10.90
CA SER A 11 15.36 5.53 -10.84
C SER A 11 15.93 4.28 -11.51
N ARG A 12 15.17 3.18 -11.52
CA ARG A 12 15.61 1.88 -12.08
C ARG A 12 15.22 1.70 -13.56
N SER A 13 14.01 2.10 -13.94
CA SER A 13 13.43 1.87 -15.27
C SER A 13 13.40 3.13 -16.14
N GLY A 14 13.65 4.32 -15.58
CA GLY A 14 13.56 5.60 -16.28
C GLY A 14 12.14 6.03 -16.65
N ARG A 15 11.10 5.33 -16.16
CA ARG A 15 9.69 5.57 -16.49
C ARG A 15 8.90 5.82 -15.23
N ARG A 16 8.05 6.86 -15.23
CA ARG A 16 7.10 7.11 -14.14
C ARG A 16 5.86 6.24 -14.31
N LEU A 17 5.54 5.47 -13.27
CA LEU A 17 4.46 4.47 -13.27
C LEU A 17 3.39 4.80 -12.22
N ASP A 18 3.11 6.09 -12.00
CA ASP A 18 2.21 6.58 -10.95
C ASP A 18 0.84 5.87 -10.95
N GLY A 19 0.21 5.80 -12.14
CA GLY A 19 -1.11 5.20 -12.29
C GLY A 19 -1.13 3.70 -12.01
N LEU A 20 -0.08 2.97 -12.40
CA LEU A 20 0.00 1.52 -12.20
C LEU A 20 0.24 1.18 -10.72
N VAL A 21 1.16 1.88 -10.06
CA VAL A 21 1.46 1.67 -8.64
C VAL A 21 0.22 1.99 -7.79
N PHE A 22 -0.42 3.13 -8.05
CA PHE A 22 -1.58 3.55 -7.28
C PHE A 22 -2.80 2.66 -7.51
N SER A 23 -3.09 2.27 -8.75
CA SER A 23 -4.20 1.37 -9.06
C SER A 23 -4.01 -0.02 -8.44
N THR A 24 -2.78 -0.57 -8.49
CA THR A 24 -2.46 -1.86 -7.87
C THR A 24 -2.63 -1.81 -6.35
N TYR A 25 -2.20 -0.71 -5.72
CA TYR A 25 -2.40 -0.48 -4.29
C TYR A 25 -3.88 -0.50 -3.91
N LEU A 26 -4.70 0.30 -4.59
CA LEU A 26 -6.15 0.36 -4.32
C LEU A 26 -6.87 -0.95 -4.64
N PHE A 27 -6.47 -1.62 -5.71
CA PHE A 27 -7.02 -2.93 -6.09
C PHE A 27 -6.75 -3.97 -5.00
N SER A 28 -5.54 -4.00 -4.46
CA SER A 28 -5.16 -4.91 -3.37
C SER A 28 -5.98 -4.64 -2.10
N LEU A 29 -6.24 -3.38 -1.77
CA LEU A 29 -7.11 -3.01 -0.64
C LEU A 29 -8.54 -3.54 -0.83
N LYS A 30 -9.10 -3.40 -2.02
CA LYS A 30 -10.44 -3.91 -2.34
C LYS A 30 -10.52 -5.43 -2.21
N ILE A 31 -9.52 -6.14 -2.72
CA ILE A 31 -9.44 -7.60 -2.56
C ILE A 31 -9.35 -7.98 -1.09
N GLY A 32 -8.49 -7.32 -0.32
CA GLY A 32 -8.35 -7.57 1.11
C GLY A 32 -9.67 -7.38 1.86
N LEU A 33 -10.41 -6.32 1.55
CA LEU A 33 -11.73 -6.08 2.14
C LEU A 33 -12.76 -7.13 1.72
N ALA A 34 -12.77 -7.54 0.45
CA ALA A 34 -13.69 -8.56 -0.06
C ALA A 34 -13.44 -9.92 0.62
N ILE A 35 -12.18 -10.36 0.66
CA ILE A 35 -11.79 -11.61 1.31
C ILE A 35 -12.04 -11.55 2.81
N GLY A 36 -11.64 -10.46 3.47
CA GLY A 36 -11.84 -10.27 4.91
C GLY A 36 -13.32 -10.29 5.30
N GLY A 37 -14.15 -9.54 4.55
CA GLY A 37 -15.61 -9.54 4.76
C GLY A 37 -16.24 -10.91 4.53
N ALA A 38 -15.82 -11.64 3.49
CA ALA A 38 -16.32 -12.99 3.21
C ALA A 38 -15.97 -13.97 4.34
N VAL A 39 -14.71 -13.96 4.82
CA VAL A 39 -14.25 -14.81 5.91
C VAL A 39 -15.03 -14.53 7.20
N VAL A 40 -15.20 -13.25 7.56
CA VAL A 40 -16.02 -12.86 8.72
C VAL A 40 -17.45 -13.35 8.57
N GLY A 41 -18.06 -13.18 7.39
CA GLY A 41 -19.41 -13.65 7.10
C GLY A 41 -19.56 -15.16 7.26
N TRP A 42 -18.61 -15.95 6.75
CA TRP A 42 -18.63 -17.41 6.89
C TRP A 42 -18.47 -17.86 8.34
N ILE A 43 -17.60 -17.21 9.11
CA ILE A 43 -17.41 -17.53 10.54
C ILE A 43 -18.70 -17.24 11.32
N LEU A 44 -19.36 -16.11 11.05
CA LEU A 44 -20.63 -15.77 11.69
C LEU A 44 -21.76 -16.73 11.33
N ALA A 45 -21.83 -17.16 10.06
CA ALA A 45 -22.78 -18.17 9.61
C ALA A 45 -22.52 -19.52 10.31
N TYR A 46 -21.26 -19.91 10.45
CA TYR A 46 -20.87 -21.16 11.11
C TYR A 46 -21.30 -21.22 12.59
N VAL A 47 -21.17 -20.11 13.32
CA VAL A 47 -21.61 -20.03 14.73
C VAL A 47 -23.11 -19.75 14.88
N ASN A 48 -23.90 -19.85 13.81
CA ASN A 48 -25.34 -19.59 13.79
C ASN A 48 -25.73 -18.21 14.34
N TYR A 49 -24.93 -17.18 14.03
CA TYR A 49 -25.24 -15.80 14.41
C TYR A 49 -26.59 -15.37 13.81
N SER A 50 -27.52 -14.94 14.67
CA SER A 50 -28.86 -14.48 14.26
C SER A 50 -29.11 -13.03 14.66
N ALA A 51 -29.03 -12.10 13.71
CA ALA A 51 -29.27 -10.68 13.97
C ALA A 51 -30.67 -10.37 14.55
N SER A 52 -31.64 -11.28 14.37
CA SER A 52 -33.02 -11.14 14.86
C SER A 52 -33.20 -11.62 16.31
N SER A 53 -32.21 -12.32 16.90
CA SER A 53 -32.31 -12.79 18.27
C SER A 53 -31.97 -11.65 19.25
N SER A 54 -32.84 -11.40 20.23
CA SER A 54 -32.62 -10.38 21.27
C SER A 54 -31.48 -10.76 22.23
N VAL A 55 -31.20 -12.06 22.36
CA VAL A 55 -30.09 -12.59 23.15
C VAL A 55 -29.29 -13.56 22.29
N GLN A 56 -27.98 -13.36 22.24
CA GLN A 56 -27.03 -14.26 21.57
C GLN A 56 -26.42 -15.24 22.58
N PRO A 57 -26.14 -16.49 22.17
CA PRO A 57 -25.34 -17.40 22.98
C PRO A 57 -23.96 -16.82 23.31
N VAL A 58 -23.43 -17.18 24.48
CA VAL A 58 -22.11 -16.71 24.95
C VAL A 58 -20.99 -17.06 23.95
N GLU A 59 -21.11 -18.21 23.28
CA GLU A 59 -20.17 -18.66 22.25
C GLU A 59 -20.11 -17.72 21.03
N VAL A 60 -21.27 -17.26 20.56
CA VAL A 60 -21.37 -16.30 19.44
C VAL A 60 -20.75 -14.96 19.82
N LEU A 61 -21.04 -14.46 21.02
CA LEU A 61 -20.45 -13.22 21.52
C LEU A 61 -18.93 -13.32 21.69
N THR A 62 -18.44 -14.47 22.14
CA THR A 62 -17.00 -14.73 22.28
C THR A 62 -16.32 -14.74 20.91
N THR A 63 -16.95 -15.38 19.92
CA THR A 63 -16.46 -15.41 18.53
C THR A 63 -16.36 -14.01 17.94
N ILE A 64 -17.38 -13.17 18.12
CA ILE A 64 -17.36 -11.76 17.67
C ILE A 64 -16.21 -11.00 18.35
N LYS A 65 -16.01 -11.15 19.66
CA LYS A 65 -14.90 -10.50 20.36
C LYS A 65 -13.54 -10.94 19.81
N ILE A 66 -13.36 -12.23 19.52
CA ILE A 66 -12.13 -12.75 18.92
C ILE A 66 -11.90 -12.14 17.53
N LEU A 67 -12.95 -12.08 16.69
CA LEU A 67 -12.88 -11.46 15.36
C LEU A 67 -12.49 -9.98 15.39
N PHE A 68 -12.91 -9.24 16.42
CA PHE A 68 -12.59 -7.81 16.53
C PHE A 68 -11.30 -7.50 17.29
N CYS A 69 -10.87 -8.36 18.21
CA CYS A 69 -9.69 -8.10 19.04
C CYS A 69 -8.48 -8.93 18.62
N VAL A 70 -8.63 -10.25 18.46
CA VAL A 70 -7.50 -11.16 18.25
C VAL A 70 -7.09 -11.19 16.78
N VAL A 71 -8.05 -11.28 15.86
CA VAL A 71 -7.76 -11.37 14.43
C VAL A 71 -6.97 -10.16 13.90
N PRO A 72 -7.34 -8.90 14.22
CA PRO A 72 -6.56 -7.75 13.78
C PRO A 72 -5.15 -7.74 14.35
N VAL A 73 -4.98 -8.15 15.61
CA VAL A 73 -3.64 -8.24 16.23
C VAL A 73 -2.75 -9.23 15.48
N VAL A 74 -3.27 -10.41 15.12
CA VAL A 74 -2.51 -11.39 14.33
C VAL A 74 -2.14 -10.85 12.96
N LEU A 75 -3.07 -10.16 12.28
CA LEU A 75 -2.80 -9.53 10.99
C LEU A 75 -1.74 -8.42 11.11
N TYR A 76 -1.76 -7.62 12.17
CA TYR A 76 -0.74 -6.59 12.41
C TYR A 76 0.64 -7.18 12.71
N ILE A 77 0.72 -8.31 13.44
CA ILE A 77 1.99 -9.02 13.64
C ILE A 77 2.53 -9.53 12.31
N GLY A 78 1.67 -10.06 11.44
CA GLY A 78 2.03 -10.45 10.08
C GLY A 78 2.55 -9.27 9.26
N MET A 79 1.84 -8.15 9.28
CA MET A 79 2.26 -6.89 8.64
C MET A 79 3.62 -6.42 9.14
N PHE A 80 3.82 -6.38 10.46
CA PHE A 80 5.07 -5.98 11.09
C PHE A 80 6.25 -6.87 10.65
N THR A 81 6.01 -8.19 10.62
CA THR A 81 7.01 -9.16 10.15
C THR A 81 7.36 -8.90 8.69
N MET A 82 6.37 -8.66 7.82
CA MET A 82 6.61 -8.36 6.41
C MET A 82 7.38 -7.05 6.22
N LEU A 83 7.04 -6.01 6.98
CA LEU A 83 7.73 -4.72 6.97
C LEU A 83 9.17 -4.84 7.49
N SER A 84 9.46 -5.77 8.39
CA SER A 84 10.82 -6.00 8.90
C SER A 84 11.78 -6.50 7.80
N PHE A 85 11.26 -7.13 6.74
CA PHE A 85 12.05 -7.52 5.56
C PHE A 85 12.09 -6.45 4.46
N TYR A 86 11.43 -5.31 4.67
CA TYR A 86 11.33 -4.25 3.67
C TYR A 86 12.65 -3.50 3.51
N LYS A 87 13.17 -3.47 2.27
CA LYS A 87 14.50 -2.93 1.94
C LYS A 87 14.51 -1.45 1.55
N LEU A 88 13.35 -0.79 1.57
CA LEU A 88 13.22 0.65 1.33
C LEU A 88 13.28 1.37 2.68
N THR A 89 14.50 1.53 3.19
CA THR A 89 14.78 2.35 4.37
C THR A 89 14.73 3.83 3.98
N ASP A 90 14.40 4.71 4.93
CA ASP A 90 14.34 6.16 4.74
C ASP A 90 15.61 6.73 4.08
N ALA A 91 16.79 6.25 4.49
CA ALA A 91 18.07 6.65 3.89
C ALA A 91 18.17 6.33 2.39
N ARG A 92 17.57 5.22 1.95
CA ARG A 92 17.56 4.81 0.55
C ARG A 92 16.57 5.63 -0.28
N VAL A 93 15.41 5.95 0.31
CA VAL A 93 14.41 6.82 -0.32
C VAL A 93 15.00 8.21 -0.53
N GLU A 94 15.63 8.78 0.50
CA GLU A 94 16.26 10.10 0.44
C GLU A 94 17.38 10.15 -0.63
N ALA A 95 18.24 9.13 -0.70
CA ALA A 95 19.29 9.04 -1.71
C ALA A 95 18.72 9.05 -3.15
N ILE A 96 17.64 8.31 -3.39
CA ILE A 96 16.97 8.25 -4.70
C ILE A 96 16.31 9.58 -5.05
N SER A 97 15.63 10.21 -4.10
CA SER A 97 15.02 11.52 -4.29
C SER A 97 16.07 12.59 -4.63
N GLN A 98 17.25 12.54 -4.00
CA GLN A 98 18.37 13.44 -4.32
C GLN A 98 18.93 13.19 -5.72
N GLN A 99 19.14 11.93 -6.11
CA GLN A 99 19.61 11.57 -7.45
C GLN A 99 18.63 12.06 -8.54
N LEU A 100 17.33 11.86 -8.36
CA LEU A 100 16.32 12.32 -9.32
C LEU A 100 16.25 13.85 -9.41
N ARG A 101 16.40 14.57 -8.28
CA ARG A 101 16.45 16.04 -8.28
C ARG A 101 17.66 16.57 -9.07
N GLN A 102 18.84 15.97 -8.88
CA GLN A 102 20.05 16.34 -9.61
C GLN A 102 19.90 16.08 -11.11
N HIS A 103 19.30 14.95 -11.51
CA HIS A 103 19.04 14.63 -12.91
C HIS A 103 18.10 15.64 -13.58
N ARG A 104 17.06 16.09 -12.87
CA ARG A 104 16.11 17.10 -13.36
C ARG A 104 16.76 18.48 -13.49
N ALA A 105 17.55 18.90 -12.49
CA ALA A 105 18.29 20.17 -12.54
C ALA A 105 19.30 20.21 -13.70
N ALA A 106 20.02 19.12 -13.96
CA ALA A 106 20.97 19.03 -15.07
C ALA A 106 20.29 19.05 -16.45
N GLN A 107 19.04 18.56 -16.57
CA GLN A 107 18.25 18.70 -17.79
C GLN A 107 17.75 20.13 -18.00
N GLU A 108 17.38 20.85 -16.95
CA GLU A 108 16.94 22.25 -17.04
C GLU A 108 18.08 23.18 -17.44
N GLU A 109 19.32 22.95 -16.99
CA GLU A 109 20.50 23.74 -17.38
C GLU A 109 21.00 23.48 -18.81
N GLY A 110 20.63 22.35 -19.44
CA GLY A 110 21.00 22.03 -20.84
C GLY A 110 20.07 22.63 -21.90
N VAL A 111 18.89 23.11 -21.52
CA VAL A 111 17.83 23.60 -22.42
C VAL A 111 17.91 25.12 -22.78
N PRO A 112 18.69 26.02 -22.13
CA PRO A 112 18.76 27.42 -22.57
C PRO A 112 19.58 27.65 -23.86
N ALA A 113 20.52 26.76 -24.21
CA ALA A 113 21.44 26.99 -25.32
C ALA A 113 20.92 26.49 -26.69
N ALA A 114 20.11 25.44 -26.72
CA ALA A 114 19.63 24.85 -27.97
C ALA A 114 18.45 25.60 -28.61
N ALA A 115 17.63 26.31 -27.82
CA ALA A 115 16.49 27.08 -28.31
C ALA A 115 16.88 28.43 -28.93
N ALA A 116 18.08 28.95 -28.63
CA ALA A 116 18.56 30.24 -29.14
C ALA A 116 19.29 30.16 -30.50
N ALA A 117 19.55 28.95 -31.02
CA ALA A 117 20.35 28.76 -32.24
C ALA A 117 19.52 28.54 -33.52
N THR A 118 18.19 28.51 -33.45
CA THR A 118 17.30 28.27 -34.60
C THR A 118 16.57 29.51 -35.11
N SER A 119 16.98 30.72 -34.72
CA SER A 119 16.47 31.98 -35.26
C SER A 119 17.58 32.79 -35.92
N HIS A 120 18.04 32.35 -37.10
CA HIS A 120 18.74 33.18 -38.07
C HIS A 120 18.40 32.73 -39.48
#